data_AF-A0AAD0CA32-F1
#
_entry.id   AF-A0AAD0CA32-F1
#
_cell.length_a   1.000
_cell.length_b   1.000
_cell.length_c   1.000
_cell.angle_alpha   90.00
_cell.angle_beta   90.00
_cell.angle_gamma   90.00
#
_symmetry.space_group_name_H-M   'P 1'
#
loop_
_entity.id
_entity.type
_entity.pdbx_description
1 polymer ?
#
loop_
_entity_poly.entity_id
_entity_poly.type
_entity_poly.pdbx_seq_one_letter_code
_entity_poly.pdbx_strand_id
1 'polypeptide(L)'
;MSDKNSHLNTLLSNDKKWQHSYEQPIPYAPLVQLANNNWVVPQHFLRYKHTLESVNEVLESIEFSAHFRVLAAQKGDEIYLQVAVLSPDNYKKSGHQNADKAKKLLFGRRWIVEENLPTSELIQTAFLALKVAREHEVRELFQLKQNGAISTPFNNHHDLPVMAQNPELVIQARHNDDINDLISRIVFADSTVELTSHQVINEQQHLYTVKLHCDNAQLNEFNNKTIAFLATGSSTNHFLHGFITALVNTSNDYVNEQFKYQGFARFSKSVAVESIGKLSIAMRSPNTVDLCSMGKQEANQLNFEIDSGRAPQGCGQAIGGFLAAHGIEQPENAHLYPNYL
;
A
#
# COMPACT_ATOMS: atom_id res chain seq x y z
N MET A 1 2.75 -23.77 -43.71
CA MET A 1 1.84 -24.26 -42.65
C MET A 1 2.53 -25.38 -41.85
N SER A 2 3.49 -25.09 -40.97
CA SER A 2 4.00 -26.15 -40.06
C SER A 2 4.62 -25.70 -38.73
N ASP A 3 4.92 -24.43 -38.45
CA ASP A 3 5.70 -24.10 -37.23
C ASP A 3 5.02 -23.16 -36.20
N LYS A 4 3.75 -22.80 -36.39
CA LYS A 4 3.01 -21.98 -35.39
C LYS A 4 2.14 -22.78 -34.41
N ASN A 5 1.83 -24.04 -34.72
CA ASN A 5 0.91 -24.86 -33.92
C ASN A 5 1.60 -25.80 -32.91
N SER A 6 2.92 -25.96 -32.97
CA SER A 6 3.64 -26.88 -32.07
C SER A 6 3.88 -26.31 -30.67
N HIS A 7 3.87 -24.97 -30.51
CA HIS A 7 4.08 -24.33 -29.20
C HIS A 7 2.80 -24.14 -28.36
N LEU A 8 1.60 -24.37 -28.92
CA LEU A 8 0.32 -24.12 -28.24
C LEU A 8 -0.43 -25.39 -27.80
N ASN A 9 -0.07 -26.56 -28.33
CA ASN A 9 -0.83 -27.80 -28.08
C ASN A 9 -0.49 -28.52 -26.76
N THR A 10 0.46 -28.03 -25.96
CA THR A 10 0.79 -28.60 -24.64
C THR A 10 -0.01 -28.02 -23.47
N LEU A 11 -0.91 -27.05 -23.70
CA LEU A 11 -1.58 -26.29 -22.62
C LEU A 11 -3.06 -26.67 -22.35
N LEU A 12 -3.63 -27.67 -23.04
CA LEU A 12 -5.09 -27.89 -23.00
C LEU A 12 -5.50 -29.33 -22.63
N SER A 13 -5.15 -29.78 -21.42
CA SER A 13 -5.90 -30.85 -20.74
C SER A 13 -6.29 -30.40 -19.34
N ASN A 14 -7.57 -30.54 -18.99
CA ASN A 14 -8.19 -29.86 -17.84
C ASN A 14 -7.56 -30.21 -16.48
N ASP A 15 -6.96 -31.39 -16.32
CA ASP A 15 -6.29 -31.79 -15.06
C ASP A 15 -4.77 -31.52 -15.06
N LYS A 16 -4.20 -31.04 -16.17
CA LYS A 16 -2.80 -30.56 -16.24
C LYS A 16 -2.69 -29.04 -16.40
N LYS A 17 -3.82 -28.34 -16.35
CA LYS A 17 -3.93 -26.89 -16.59
C LYS A 17 -3.13 -26.02 -15.61
N TRP A 18 -2.45 -26.52 -14.58
CA TRP A 18 -1.75 -25.63 -13.63
C TRP A 18 -0.38 -26.18 -13.18
N GLN A 19 0.22 -27.11 -13.92
CA GLN A 19 1.39 -27.83 -13.40
C GLN A 19 2.65 -26.97 -13.20
N HIS A 20 2.76 -25.78 -13.81
CA HIS A 20 4.00 -24.97 -13.80
C HIS A 20 3.79 -23.44 -13.81
N SER A 21 2.56 -22.94 -13.70
CA SER A 21 2.30 -21.49 -13.72
C SER A 21 0.98 -21.17 -13.04
N TYR A 22 0.98 -20.23 -12.10
CA TYR A 22 -0.22 -19.66 -11.46
C TYR A 22 -0.89 -18.57 -12.32
N GLU A 23 -0.34 -18.29 -13.50
CA GLU A 23 -0.92 -17.41 -14.53
C GLU A 23 -1.12 -18.18 -15.84
N GLN A 24 -2.27 -18.00 -16.49
CA GLN A 24 -2.56 -18.62 -17.78
C GLN A 24 -3.33 -17.71 -18.73
N PRO A 25 -2.91 -17.60 -20.00
CA PRO A 25 -3.71 -16.95 -21.02
C PRO A 25 -5.07 -17.62 -21.19
N ILE A 26 -6.13 -16.83 -21.35
CA ILE A 26 -7.42 -17.33 -21.83
C ILE A 26 -7.29 -17.85 -23.27
N PRO A 27 -8.19 -18.75 -23.72
CA PRO A 27 -8.24 -19.12 -25.12
C PRO A 27 -8.39 -17.88 -26.01
N TYR A 28 -7.64 -17.85 -27.12
CA TYR A 28 -7.61 -16.74 -28.06
C TYR A 28 -7.09 -15.40 -27.48
N ALA A 29 -6.39 -15.41 -26.34
CA ALA A 29 -5.75 -14.21 -25.81
C ALA A 29 -4.84 -13.54 -26.87
N PRO A 30 -4.86 -12.20 -26.97
CA PRO A 30 -4.07 -11.50 -27.96
C PRO A 30 -2.59 -11.51 -27.57
N LEU A 31 -1.71 -11.52 -28.58
CA LEU A 31 -0.28 -11.30 -28.41
C LEU A 31 0.06 -9.89 -28.88
N VAL A 32 0.63 -9.10 -27.99
CA VAL A 32 1.05 -7.72 -28.27
C VAL A 32 2.57 -7.69 -28.41
N GLN A 33 3.06 -7.13 -29.51
CA GLN A 33 4.49 -6.85 -29.67
C GLN A 33 4.81 -5.50 -29.03
N LEU A 34 5.76 -5.51 -28.09
CA LEU A 34 6.26 -4.31 -27.44
C LEU A 34 7.32 -3.61 -28.30
N ALA A 35 7.62 -2.35 -27.97
CA ALA A 35 8.63 -1.55 -28.67
C ALA A 35 10.05 -2.14 -28.61
N ASN A 36 10.33 -3.02 -27.64
CA ASN A 36 11.59 -3.78 -27.54
C ASN A 36 11.57 -5.11 -28.31
N ASN A 37 10.56 -5.33 -29.15
CA ASN A 37 10.31 -6.55 -29.94
C ASN A 37 9.90 -7.79 -29.14
N ASN A 38 9.71 -7.69 -27.82
CA ASN A 38 9.17 -8.80 -27.04
C ASN A 38 7.67 -8.96 -27.30
N TRP A 39 7.19 -10.20 -27.26
CA TRP A 39 5.78 -10.52 -27.35
C TRP A 39 5.24 -10.86 -25.96
N VAL A 40 4.09 -10.30 -25.62
CA VAL A 40 3.45 -10.51 -24.32
C VAL A 40 1.95 -10.73 -24.48
N VAL A 41 1.36 -11.50 -23.56
CA VAL A 41 -0.09 -11.50 -23.36
C VAL A 41 -0.42 -10.45 -22.31
N PRO A 42 -1.30 -9.48 -22.58
CA PRO A 42 -1.72 -8.53 -21.56
C PRO A 42 -2.39 -9.22 -20.37
N GLN A 43 -2.09 -8.73 -19.16
CA GLN A 43 -2.61 -9.28 -17.90
C GLN A 43 -4.13 -9.41 -17.85
N HIS A 44 -4.87 -8.53 -18.54
CA HIS A 44 -6.34 -8.56 -18.63
C HIS A 44 -6.88 -9.81 -19.34
N PHE A 45 -6.01 -10.56 -20.03
CA PHE A 45 -6.33 -11.82 -20.70
C PHE A 45 -5.67 -13.01 -20.04
N LEU A 46 -5.20 -12.85 -18.80
CA LEU A 46 -4.66 -13.92 -17.97
C LEU A 46 -5.67 -14.29 -16.88
N ARG A 47 -5.74 -15.60 -16.62
CA ARG A 47 -6.44 -16.21 -15.51
C ARG A 47 -5.42 -16.58 -14.45
N TYR A 48 -5.77 -16.37 -13.18
CA TYR A 48 -4.89 -16.58 -12.04
C TYR A 48 -5.41 -17.70 -11.15
N LYS A 49 -4.48 -18.42 -10.52
CA LYS A 49 -4.78 -19.44 -9.52
C LYS A 49 -3.69 -19.50 -8.45
N HIS A 50 -3.73 -18.56 -7.53
CA HIS A 50 -2.76 -18.46 -6.46
C HIS A 50 -2.98 -19.50 -5.36
N THR A 51 -1.94 -20.28 -5.10
CA THR A 51 -1.75 -21.09 -3.89
C THR A 51 -0.78 -20.40 -2.94
N LEU A 52 -0.71 -20.86 -1.68
CA LEU A 52 0.28 -20.35 -0.72
C LEU A 52 1.71 -20.42 -1.27
N GLU A 53 2.04 -21.48 -2.01
CA GLU A 53 3.36 -21.65 -2.62
C GLU A 53 3.63 -20.61 -3.71
N SER A 54 2.69 -20.41 -4.63
CA SER A 54 2.82 -19.37 -5.68
C SER A 54 2.90 -17.96 -5.11
N VAL A 55 2.19 -17.67 -4.02
CA VAL A 55 2.26 -16.35 -3.37
C VAL A 55 3.64 -16.17 -2.75
N ASN A 56 4.19 -17.20 -2.09
CA ASN A 56 5.56 -17.14 -1.57
C ASN A 56 6.59 -16.94 -2.69
N GLU A 57 6.45 -17.61 -3.84
CA GLU A 57 7.34 -17.41 -4.99
C GLU A 57 7.35 -15.94 -5.47
N VAL A 58 6.18 -15.30 -5.55
CA VAL A 58 6.06 -13.87 -5.88
C VAL A 58 6.74 -13.01 -4.81
N LEU A 59 6.51 -13.28 -3.53
CA LEU A 59 7.11 -12.52 -2.43
C LEU A 59 8.63 -12.69 -2.32
N GLU A 60 9.17 -13.85 -2.69
CA GLU A 60 10.62 -14.11 -2.74
C GLU A 60 11.32 -13.26 -3.81
N SER A 61 10.59 -12.89 -4.85
CA SER A 61 11.06 -11.96 -5.88
C SER A 61 10.98 -10.48 -5.46
N ILE A 62 10.47 -10.18 -4.26
CA ILE A 62 10.42 -8.83 -3.70
C ILE A 62 11.65 -8.56 -2.83
N GLU A 63 12.37 -7.49 -3.16
CA GLU A 63 13.46 -6.97 -2.35
C GLU A 63 12.99 -5.74 -1.56
N PHE A 64 13.20 -5.76 -0.24
CA PHE A 64 12.96 -4.63 0.64
C PHE A 64 13.80 -4.73 1.93
N SER A 65 13.85 -3.64 2.72
CA SER A 65 14.61 -3.51 3.97
C SER A 65 14.52 -4.74 4.89
N ALA A 66 15.66 -5.18 5.44
CA ALA A 66 15.76 -6.38 6.28
C ALA A 66 14.92 -6.33 7.58
N HIS A 67 14.44 -5.15 7.99
CA HIS A 67 13.61 -4.99 9.19
C HIS A 67 12.13 -5.27 8.97
N PHE A 68 11.69 -5.32 7.71
CA PHE A 68 10.31 -5.53 7.31
C PHE A 68 10.26 -6.67 6.30
N ARG A 69 9.48 -7.71 6.59
CA ARG A 69 9.29 -8.85 5.69
C ARG A 69 7.81 -9.03 5.44
N VAL A 70 7.39 -9.01 4.18
CA VAL A 70 6.04 -9.46 3.81
C VAL A 70 6.05 -10.98 3.80
N LEU A 71 5.12 -11.60 4.52
CA LEU A 71 4.95 -13.04 4.61
C LEU A 71 3.60 -13.43 4.05
N ALA A 72 3.54 -14.57 3.35
CA ALA A 72 2.28 -15.24 3.05
C ALA A 72 1.99 -16.29 4.12
N ALA A 73 0.73 -16.38 4.53
CA ALA A 73 0.25 -17.42 5.42
C ALA A 73 -1.18 -17.82 5.04
N GLN A 74 -1.64 -18.94 5.59
CA GLN A 74 -2.95 -19.48 5.30
C GLN A 74 -3.66 -19.82 6.61
N LYS A 75 -4.95 -19.50 6.69
CA LYS A 75 -5.84 -19.92 7.78
C LYS A 75 -7.11 -20.50 7.18
N GLY A 76 -7.31 -21.81 7.34
CA GLY A 76 -8.36 -22.50 6.58
C GLY A 76 -8.04 -22.43 5.09
N ASP A 77 -9.00 -22.01 4.28
CA ASP A 77 -8.82 -21.83 2.83
C ASP A 77 -8.36 -20.40 2.45
N GLU A 78 -8.29 -19.48 3.42
CA GLU A 78 -7.92 -18.09 3.16
C GLU A 78 -6.40 -17.89 3.20
N ILE A 79 -5.83 -17.44 2.09
CA ILE A 79 -4.45 -16.97 2.01
C ILE A 79 -4.41 -15.48 2.34
N TYR A 80 -3.40 -15.04 3.07
CA TYR A 80 -3.21 -13.64 3.40
C TYR A 80 -1.74 -13.24 3.47
N LEU A 81 -1.47 -11.95 3.22
CA LEU A 81 -0.20 -11.31 3.50
C LEU A 81 -0.20 -10.72 4.91
N GLN A 82 0.96 -10.76 5.57
CA GLN A 82 1.18 -10.08 6.84
C GLN A 82 2.62 -9.56 6.90
N VAL A 83 2.79 -8.31 7.32
CA VAL A 83 4.12 -7.73 7.50
C VAL A 83 4.67 -8.14 8.86
N ALA A 84 5.80 -8.83 8.86
CA ALA A 84 6.61 -9.05 10.05
C ALA A 84 7.61 -7.90 10.23
N VAL A 85 7.70 -7.36 11.44
CA VAL A 85 8.57 -6.24 11.81
C VAL A 85 9.50 -6.67 12.94
N LEU A 86 10.79 -6.40 12.76
CA LEU A 86 11.80 -6.56 13.81
C LEU A 86 12.17 -5.20 14.40
N SER A 87 11.50 -4.83 15.50
CA SER A 87 11.69 -3.55 16.21
C SER A 87 12.45 -3.74 17.54
N PRO A 88 13.22 -2.74 18.02
CA PRO A 88 13.79 -2.75 19.37
C PRO A 88 12.72 -2.93 20.45
N ASP A 89 13.05 -3.63 21.54
CA ASP A 89 12.15 -3.81 22.68
C ASP A 89 12.14 -2.56 23.59
N ASN A 90 11.20 -1.64 23.33
CA ASN A 90 11.07 -0.37 24.08
C ASN A 90 10.70 -0.55 25.57
N TYR A 91 10.37 -1.76 26.04
CA TYR A 91 10.02 -2.02 27.44
C TYR A 91 11.21 -2.42 28.32
N LYS A 92 12.38 -2.73 27.74
CA LYS A 92 13.58 -3.07 28.52
C LYS A 92 14.36 -1.81 28.88
N LYS A 93 13.95 -1.17 29.98
CA LYS A 93 14.79 -0.17 30.65
C LYS A 93 16.13 -0.80 31.04
N SER A 94 17.20 -0.17 30.57
CA SER A 94 18.58 -0.18 31.08
C SER A 94 18.78 -0.91 32.42
N GLY A 95 19.13 -2.19 32.36
CA GLY A 95 19.43 -3.01 33.54
C GLY A 95 20.12 -4.34 33.23
N HIS A 96 20.01 -4.83 31.99
CA HIS A 96 20.75 -5.99 31.52
C HIS A 96 21.75 -5.57 30.45
N GLN A 97 23.00 -6.05 30.56
CA GLN A 97 24.12 -5.77 29.65
C GLN A 97 23.89 -6.18 28.17
N ASN A 98 22.69 -6.63 27.81
CA ASN A 98 22.24 -7.00 26.46
C ASN A 98 20.93 -6.30 26.02
N ALA A 99 20.48 -5.25 26.73
CA ALA A 99 19.23 -4.56 26.43
C ALA A 99 19.22 -3.94 25.01
N ASP A 100 20.36 -3.46 24.53
CA ASP A 100 20.52 -2.83 23.20
C ASP A 100 20.41 -3.81 22.01
N LYS A 101 20.21 -5.11 22.26
CA LYS A 101 20.11 -6.14 21.20
C LYS A 101 18.80 -6.91 21.15
N ALA A 102 17.91 -6.73 22.13
CA ALA A 102 16.64 -7.45 22.13
C ALA A 102 15.69 -6.85 21.08
N LYS A 103 15.55 -7.52 19.93
CA LYS A 103 14.53 -7.20 18.92
C LYS A 103 13.26 -8.00 19.21
N LYS A 104 12.12 -7.32 19.24
CA LYS A 104 10.80 -7.92 19.29
C LYS A 104 10.32 -8.20 17.86
N LEU A 105 9.82 -9.41 17.64
CA LEU A 105 9.11 -9.75 16.41
C LEU A 105 7.64 -9.38 16.57
N LEU A 106 7.17 -8.52 15.69
CA LEU A 106 5.79 -8.04 15.63
C LEU A 106 5.16 -8.43 14.29
N PHE A 107 3.84 -8.56 14.28
CA PHE A 107 3.09 -8.89 13.07
C PHE A 107 1.99 -7.86 12.86
N GLY A 108 1.95 -7.27 11.66
CA GLY A 108 0.96 -6.30 11.24
C GLY A 108 -0.43 -6.91 11.02
N ARG A 109 -1.32 -6.15 10.38
CA ARG A 109 -2.65 -6.66 9.98
C ARG A 109 -2.55 -7.64 8.81
N ARG A 110 -3.56 -8.49 8.68
CA ARG A 110 -3.70 -9.44 7.57
C ARG A 110 -4.34 -8.77 6.37
N TRP A 111 -3.83 -9.07 5.20
CA TRP A 111 -4.32 -8.60 3.90
C TRP A 111 -4.70 -9.82 3.08
N ILE A 112 -5.99 -10.07 2.86
CA ILE A 112 -6.46 -11.27 2.17
C ILE A 112 -5.97 -11.28 0.72
N VAL A 113 -5.59 -12.46 0.23
CA VAL A 113 -5.21 -12.71 -1.15
C VAL A 113 -6.25 -13.63 -1.77
N GLU A 114 -6.99 -13.11 -2.75
CA GLU A 114 -7.94 -13.88 -3.54
C GLU A 114 -7.18 -14.84 -4.49
N GLU A 115 -7.73 -16.02 -4.74
CA GLU A 115 -7.10 -17.03 -5.61
C GLU A 115 -6.89 -16.52 -7.05
N ASN A 116 -7.82 -15.69 -7.53
CA ASN A 116 -7.81 -15.11 -8.87
C ASN A 116 -7.16 -13.71 -8.91
N LEU A 117 -6.50 -13.26 -7.84
CA LEU A 117 -5.86 -11.95 -7.79
C LEU A 117 -4.73 -11.88 -8.84
N PRO A 118 -4.66 -10.85 -9.69
CA PRO A 118 -3.53 -10.72 -10.59
C PRO A 118 -2.21 -10.53 -9.85
N THR A 119 -1.12 -11.11 -10.35
CA THR A 119 0.20 -10.99 -9.71
C THR A 119 0.65 -9.54 -9.52
N SER A 120 0.33 -8.63 -10.45
CA SER A 120 0.65 -7.22 -10.26
C SER A 120 -0.14 -6.58 -9.11
N GLU A 121 -1.38 -7.02 -8.86
CA GLU A 121 -2.18 -6.60 -7.71
C GLU A 121 -1.69 -7.25 -6.41
N LEU A 122 -1.19 -8.49 -6.46
CA LEU A 122 -0.51 -9.12 -5.33
C LEU A 122 0.74 -8.34 -4.92
N ILE A 123 1.60 -7.97 -5.88
CA ILE A 123 2.79 -7.14 -5.65
C ILE A 123 2.39 -5.77 -5.10
N GLN A 124 1.35 -5.15 -5.65
CA GLN A 124 0.83 -3.87 -5.16
C GLN A 124 0.28 -3.99 -3.72
N THR A 125 -0.40 -5.09 -3.40
CA THR A 125 -0.89 -5.36 -2.05
C THR A 125 0.27 -5.49 -1.06
N ALA A 126 1.34 -6.20 -1.43
CA ALA A 126 2.56 -6.31 -0.61
C ALA A 126 3.21 -4.93 -0.39
N PHE A 127 3.31 -4.12 -1.44
CA PHE A 127 3.82 -2.74 -1.36
C PHE A 127 2.98 -1.85 -0.43
N LEU A 128 1.65 -1.91 -0.54
CA LEU A 128 0.75 -1.14 0.33
C LEU A 128 0.82 -1.62 1.78
N ALA A 129 0.87 -2.92 2.01
CA ALA A 129 1.02 -3.49 3.35
C ALA A 129 2.30 -2.98 4.04
N LEU A 130 3.41 -2.86 3.31
CA LEU A 130 4.66 -2.27 3.82
C LEU A 130 4.51 -0.80 4.17
N LYS A 131 3.86 0.00 3.31
CA LYS A 131 3.61 1.42 3.60
C LYS A 131 2.80 1.59 4.89
N VAL A 132 1.70 0.84 5.02
CA VAL A 132 0.85 0.90 6.21
C VAL A 132 1.61 0.44 7.47
N ALA A 133 2.39 -0.63 7.39
CA ALA A 133 3.21 -1.09 8.50
C ALA A 133 4.25 -0.03 8.93
N ARG A 134 4.89 0.66 7.97
CA ARG A 134 5.86 1.70 8.29
C ARG A 134 5.22 2.99 8.77
N GLU A 135 4.05 3.36 8.25
CA GLU A 135 3.27 4.49 8.76
C GLU A 135 2.92 4.28 10.24
N HIS A 136 2.56 3.05 10.62
CA HIS A 136 2.35 2.69 12.02
C HIS A 136 3.60 3.00 12.86
N GLU A 137 4.77 2.51 12.47
CA GLU A 137 6.02 2.80 13.21
C GLU A 137 6.35 4.31 13.24
N VAL A 138 6.20 5.04 12.13
CA VAL A 138 6.43 6.50 12.09
C VAL A 138 5.55 7.24 13.09
N ARG A 139 4.27 6.85 13.20
CA ARG A 139 3.31 7.43 14.14
C ARG A 139 3.64 7.12 15.60
N GLU A 140 4.16 5.93 15.89
CA GLU A 140 4.64 5.57 17.24
C GLU A 140 5.93 6.31 17.62
N LEU A 141 6.80 6.60 16.66
CA LEU A 141 8.05 7.34 16.90
C LEU A 141 7.82 8.83 17.19
N PHE A 142 6.65 9.38 16.84
CA PHE A 142 6.30 10.76 17.13
C PHE A 142 5.81 10.91 18.58
N GLN A 143 6.57 11.66 19.38
CA GLN A 143 6.29 11.90 20.77
C GLN A 143 6.07 13.39 21.05
N LEU A 144 5.18 13.68 21.98
CA LEU A 144 4.90 15.03 22.46
C LEU A 144 4.99 15.08 23.98
N LYS A 145 5.83 15.98 24.50
CA LYS A 145 5.99 16.27 25.92
C LYS A 145 4.93 17.26 26.39
N GLN A 146 4.06 16.86 27.30
CA GLN A 146 3.03 17.72 27.88
C GLN A 146 2.82 17.39 29.36
N ASN A 147 2.70 18.43 30.21
CA ASN A 147 2.42 18.30 31.64
C ASN A 147 3.36 17.32 32.39
N GLY A 148 4.65 17.34 32.03
CA GLY A 148 5.66 16.45 32.63
C GLY A 148 5.59 14.99 32.17
N ALA A 149 4.69 14.65 31.24
CA ALA A 149 4.54 13.33 30.65
C ALA A 149 4.90 13.33 29.15
N ILE A 150 5.13 12.15 28.60
CA ILE A 150 5.37 11.92 27.17
C ILE A 150 4.21 11.09 26.62
N SER A 151 3.65 11.50 25.49
CA SER A 151 2.59 10.79 24.79
C SER A 151 2.93 10.61 23.31
N THR A 152 2.27 9.69 22.62
CA THR A 152 2.36 9.50 21.16
C THR A 152 1.00 9.89 20.53
N PRO A 153 0.74 11.19 20.32
CA PRO A 153 -0.60 11.70 19.99
C PRO A 153 -1.11 11.32 18.59
N PHE A 154 -0.26 10.72 17.74
CA PHE A 154 -0.63 10.25 16.41
C PHE A 154 -0.60 8.73 16.26
N ASN A 155 -0.38 8.00 17.36
CA ASN A 155 -0.34 6.54 17.37
C ASN A 155 -1.65 5.91 16.89
N ASN A 156 -1.63 4.64 16.47
CA ASN A 156 -2.82 3.95 15.95
C ASN A 156 -3.55 3.11 17.02
N HIS A 157 -3.18 3.27 18.28
CA HIS A 157 -3.68 2.51 19.42
C HIS A 157 -4.64 3.32 20.30
N HIS A 158 -5.01 4.54 19.90
CA HIS A 158 -6.00 5.33 20.63
C HIS A 158 -7.36 4.62 20.68
N ASP A 159 -8.05 4.81 21.79
CA ASP A 159 -9.44 4.38 21.96
C ASP A 159 -10.37 5.34 21.22
N LEU A 160 -10.50 5.11 19.91
CA LEU A 160 -11.36 5.91 19.03
C LEU A 160 -12.83 5.94 19.51
N PRO A 161 -13.45 4.83 19.98
CA PRO A 161 -14.76 4.89 20.60
C PRO A 161 -14.86 5.88 21.77
N VAL A 162 -13.88 5.89 22.69
CA VAL A 162 -13.86 6.85 23.81
C VAL A 162 -13.76 8.29 23.30
N MET A 163 -12.89 8.56 22.31
CA MET A 163 -12.78 9.89 21.71
C MET A 163 -14.09 10.32 21.03
N ALA A 164 -14.76 9.42 20.31
CA ALA A 164 -16.01 9.69 19.62
C ALA A 164 -17.18 9.93 20.57
N GLN A 165 -17.17 9.31 21.75
CA GLN A 165 -18.17 9.53 22.81
C GLN A 165 -17.94 10.80 23.61
N ASN A 166 -16.71 11.34 23.61
CA ASN A 166 -16.33 12.55 24.35
C ASN A 166 -15.60 13.55 23.42
N PRO A 167 -16.20 13.93 22.28
CA PRO A 167 -15.52 14.73 21.26
C PRO A 167 -15.07 16.10 21.77
N GLU A 168 -15.78 16.68 22.73
CA GLU A 168 -15.45 17.96 23.36
C GLU A 168 -14.11 17.97 24.09
N LEU A 169 -13.57 16.80 24.46
CA LEU A 169 -12.25 16.68 25.10
C LEU A 169 -11.09 16.85 24.11
N VAL A 170 -11.34 16.63 22.82
CA VAL A 170 -10.29 16.64 21.77
C VAL A 170 -10.57 17.65 20.66
N ILE A 171 -11.80 18.13 20.54
CA ILE A 171 -12.20 19.26 19.69
C ILE A 171 -12.19 20.53 20.55
N GLN A 172 -11.01 20.96 21.01
CA GLN A 172 -10.87 22.22 21.74
C GLN A 172 -10.43 23.39 20.85
N ALA A 173 -10.85 24.59 21.27
CA ALA A 173 -10.58 25.86 20.61
C ALA A 173 -9.10 26.26 20.70
N ARG A 174 -8.49 26.52 19.53
CA ARG A 174 -7.19 27.19 19.29
C ARG A 174 -6.24 27.26 20.48
N HIS A 175 -5.37 26.26 20.61
CA HIS A 175 -4.08 26.46 21.28
C HIS A 175 -3.17 27.26 20.35
N ASN A 176 -3.08 28.57 20.61
CA ASN A 176 -2.09 29.44 19.97
C ASN A 176 -0.80 29.46 20.81
N ASP A 177 -0.23 28.27 21.03
CA ASP A 177 1.11 28.20 21.61
C ASP A 177 2.11 28.78 20.60
N ASP A 178 3.21 29.36 21.10
CA ASP A 178 4.31 29.77 20.23
C ASP A 178 4.91 28.54 19.54
N ILE A 179 5.25 28.68 18.25
CA ILE A 179 5.76 27.53 17.48
C ILE A 179 7.09 27.02 18.02
N ASN A 180 7.94 27.88 18.58
CA ASN A 180 9.23 27.45 19.13
C ASN A 180 9.02 26.67 20.44
N ASP A 181 8.06 27.08 21.26
CA ASP A 181 7.65 26.31 22.43
C ASP A 181 7.15 24.91 22.03
N LEU A 182 6.28 24.83 21.02
CA LEU A 182 5.81 23.56 20.49
C LEU A 182 6.96 22.66 20.04
N ILE A 183 7.87 23.18 19.21
CA ILE A 183 9.01 22.42 18.68
C ILE A 183 9.87 21.83 19.80
N SER A 184 10.11 22.60 20.87
CA SER A 184 10.89 22.14 22.03
C SER A 184 10.27 20.93 22.76
N ARG A 185 8.96 20.74 22.60
CA ARG A 185 8.20 19.63 23.18
C ARG A 185 8.10 18.41 22.28
N ILE A 186 8.48 18.50 21.01
CA ILE A 186 8.44 17.38 20.07
C ILE A 186 9.71 16.55 20.19
N VAL A 187 9.52 15.23 20.21
CA VAL A 187 10.58 14.23 20.07
C VAL A 187 10.19 13.30 18.93
N PHE A 188 11.15 12.95 18.08
CA PHE A 188 10.96 11.97 17.02
C PHE A 188 12.11 10.98 17.02
N ALA A 189 11.79 9.68 17.10
CA ALA A 189 12.77 8.60 17.18
C ALA A 189 13.83 8.85 18.28
N ASP A 190 13.34 9.16 19.49
CA ASP A 190 14.13 9.50 20.69
C ASP A 190 15.09 10.69 20.53
N SER A 191 14.91 11.52 19.50
CA SER A 191 15.77 12.65 19.17
C SER A 191 14.99 13.96 19.09
N THR A 192 15.69 15.08 19.27
CA THR A 192 15.09 16.42 19.17
C THR A 192 14.82 16.81 17.72
N VAL A 193 13.85 17.71 17.56
CA VAL A 193 13.50 18.35 16.28
C VAL A 193 13.86 19.83 16.37
N GLU A 194 14.46 20.37 15.32
CA GLU A 194 14.83 21.78 15.22
C GLU A 194 14.04 22.45 14.09
N LEU A 195 13.46 23.62 14.35
CA LEU A 195 12.88 24.47 13.31
C LEU A 195 13.97 25.31 12.66
N THR A 196 14.27 25.06 11.39
CA THR A 196 15.33 25.77 10.66
C THR A 196 14.80 26.93 9.84
N SER A 197 13.54 26.87 9.39
CA SER A 197 12.90 27.96 8.65
C SER A 197 11.39 27.93 8.77
N HIS A 198 10.77 29.11 8.83
CA HIS A 198 9.34 29.31 8.70
C HIS A 198 9.09 30.47 7.73
N GLN A 199 8.35 30.21 6.67
CA GLN A 199 7.94 31.19 5.67
C GLN A 199 6.42 31.21 5.57
N VAL A 200 5.83 32.41 5.62
CA VAL A 200 4.40 32.60 5.37
C VAL A 200 4.22 32.81 3.87
N ILE A 201 3.53 31.90 3.20
CA ILE A 201 3.22 32.02 1.77
C ILE A 201 1.99 32.91 1.59
N ASN A 202 0.95 32.67 2.39
CA ASN A 202 -0.22 33.51 2.56
C ASN A 202 -0.87 33.21 3.93
N GLU A 203 -2.00 33.86 4.24
CA GLU A 203 -2.70 33.72 5.53
C GLU A 203 -3.12 32.27 5.87
N GLN A 204 -3.24 31.39 4.87
CA GLN A 204 -3.67 30.00 5.03
C GLN A 204 -2.55 29.00 4.77
N GLN A 205 -1.36 29.43 4.37
CA GLN A 205 -0.29 28.54 3.92
C GLN A 205 1.06 28.95 4.50
N HIS A 206 1.60 28.05 5.32
CA HIS A 206 2.86 28.24 6.02
C HIS A 206 3.82 27.13 5.61
N LEU A 207 5.00 27.50 5.10
CA LEU A 207 6.07 26.57 4.78
C LEU A 207 7.02 26.47 5.96
N TYR A 208 7.15 25.29 6.52
CA TYR A 208 8.09 24.97 7.59
C TYR A 208 9.22 24.10 7.05
N THR A 209 10.43 24.34 7.54
CA THR A 209 11.57 23.44 7.35
C THR A 209 12.09 23.05 8.72
N VAL A 210 12.19 21.75 8.97
CA VAL A 210 12.66 21.18 10.22
C VAL A 210 13.83 20.23 9.98
N LYS A 211 14.73 20.14 10.94
CA LYS A 211 15.82 19.17 10.96
C LYS A 211 15.57 18.15 12.07
N LEU A 212 15.67 16.87 11.70
CA LEU A 212 15.68 15.75 12.63
C LEU A 212 17.12 15.46 13.04
N HIS A 213 17.38 15.31 14.34
CA HIS A 213 18.72 15.00 14.88
C HIS A 213 18.90 13.51 15.20
N CYS A 214 18.19 12.64 14.47
CA CYS A 214 18.33 11.20 14.62
C CYS A 214 19.65 10.74 13.96
N ASP A 215 20.48 9.95 14.65
CA ASP A 215 21.73 9.43 14.07
C ASP A 215 21.65 7.94 13.69
N ASN A 216 20.90 7.16 14.48
CA ASN A 216 20.82 5.70 14.36
C ASN A 216 19.38 5.18 14.53
N ALA A 217 18.40 5.90 13.98
CA ALA A 217 17.01 5.44 14.03
C ALA A 217 16.83 4.12 13.25
N GLN A 218 15.90 3.28 13.72
CA GLN A 218 15.48 2.05 13.01
C GLN A 218 15.02 2.34 11.59
N LEU A 219 14.32 3.47 11.41
CA LEU A 219 13.93 4.01 10.12
C LEU A 219 15.02 4.98 9.66
N ASN A 220 16.02 4.44 8.96
CA ASN A 220 17.26 5.14 8.65
C ASN A 220 17.07 6.33 7.69
N GLU A 221 15.97 6.39 6.94
CA GLU A 221 15.65 7.51 6.06
C GLU A 221 15.42 8.84 6.80
N PHE A 222 15.23 8.79 8.11
CA PHE A 222 15.07 9.95 8.97
C PHE A 222 16.37 10.43 9.61
N ASN A 223 17.46 9.67 9.49
CA ASN A 223 18.72 10.04 10.11
C ASN A 223 19.24 11.36 9.51
N ASN A 224 19.44 12.37 10.38
CA ASN A 224 19.88 13.72 10.03
C ASN A 224 19.06 14.38 8.90
N LYS A 225 17.78 14.01 8.77
CA LYS A 225 16.94 14.44 7.66
C LYS A 225 16.43 15.86 7.86
N THR A 226 16.56 16.68 6.83
CA THR A 226 15.82 17.95 6.71
C THR A 226 14.52 17.70 5.96
N ILE A 227 13.40 18.13 6.54
CA ILE A 227 12.06 17.96 6.00
C ILE A 227 11.41 19.33 5.84
N ALA A 228 10.95 19.63 4.62
CA ALA A 228 10.15 20.81 4.33
C ALA A 228 8.69 20.40 4.08
N PHE A 229 7.74 21.14 4.63
CA PHE A 229 6.32 20.84 4.46
C PHE A 229 5.44 22.09 4.57
N LEU A 230 4.31 22.03 3.88
CA LEU A 230 3.29 23.07 3.90
C LEU A 230 2.21 22.72 4.93
N ALA A 231 1.92 23.62 5.86
CA ALA A 231 0.78 23.55 6.75
C ALA A 231 -0.34 24.47 6.23
N THR A 232 -1.58 23.98 6.24
CA THR A 232 -2.77 24.72 5.79
C THR A 232 -3.44 25.44 6.95
N GLY A 233 -2.77 26.45 7.50
CA GLY A 233 -3.23 27.26 8.62
C GLY A 233 -2.08 27.68 9.54
N SER A 234 -2.35 28.63 10.43
CA SER A 234 -1.32 29.25 11.27
C SER A 234 -1.19 28.67 12.69
N SER A 235 -2.12 27.80 13.11
CA SER A 235 -2.08 27.23 14.47
C SER A 235 -1.01 26.14 14.60
N THR A 236 -0.53 25.90 15.82
CA THR A 236 0.33 24.75 16.16
C THR A 236 -0.27 23.40 15.78
N ASN A 237 -1.60 23.23 15.82
CA ASN A 237 -2.23 21.98 15.39
C ASN A 237 -2.03 21.71 13.89
N HIS A 238 -2.22 22.72 13.04
CA HIS A 238 -1.91 22.63 11.61
C HIS A 238 -0.43 22.31 11.35
N PHE A 239 0.48 22.85 12.16
CA PHE A 239 1.89 22.44 12.12
C PHE A 239 2.05 20.95 12.44
N LEU A 240 1.48 20.45 13.55
CA LEU A 240 1.61 19.05 13.97
C LEU A 240 1.07 18.08 12.89
N HIS A 241 -0.12 18.36 12.35
CA HIS A 241 -0.72 17.56 11.28
C HIS A 241 0.10 17.64 9.98
N GLY A 242 0.61 18.82 9.61
CA GLY A 242 1.50 18.98 8.47
C GLY A 242 2.80 18.19 8.66
N PHE A 243 3.37 18.23 9.86
CA PHE A 243 4.64 17.58 10.17
C PHE A 243 4.52 16.06 10.16
N ILE A 244 3.50 15.47 10.82
CA ILE A 244 3.31 14.01 10.78
C ILE A 244 3.03 13.53 9.36
N THR A 245 2.28 14.30 8.56
CA THR A 245 2.06 14.01 7.13
C THR A 245 3.38 14.00 6.37
N ALA A 246 4.28 14.95 6.63
CA ALA A 246 5.59 15.02 6.01
C ALA A 246 6.52 13.85 6.41
N LEU A 247 6.46 13.42 7.67
CA LEU A 247 7.18 12.23 8.16
C LEU A 247 6.66 10.96 7.47
N VAL A 248 5.34 10.76 7.42
CA VAL A 248 4.73 9.62 6.72
C VAL A 248 5.08 9.64 5.23
N ASN A 249 5.04 10.80 4.58
CA ASN A 249 5.44 10.94 3.18
C ASN A 249 6.92 10.62 2.96
N THR A 250 7.79 11.00 3.89
CA THR A 250 9.22 10.65 3.82
C THR A 250 9.43 9.13 3.88
N SER A 251 8.71 8.44 4.77
CA SER A 251 8.75 6.96 4.84
C SER A 251 8.13 6.31 3.60
N ASN A 252 7.02 6.84 3.09
CA ASN A 252 6.39 6.36 1.85
C ASN A 252 7.32 6.54 0.64
N ASP A 253 8.04 7.65 0.56
CA ASP A 253 9.06 7.88 -0.47
C ASP A 253 10.21 6.87 -0.35
N TYR A 254 10.65 6.55 0.86
CA TYR A 254 11.63 5.47 1.04
C TYR A 254 11.11 4.13 0.51
N VAL A 255 9.84 3.77 0.80
CA VAL A 255 9.24 2.55 0.24
C VAL A 255 9.19 2.60 -1.28
N ASN A 256 8.77 3.74 -1.86
CA ASN A 256 8.69 3.92 -3.31
C ASN A 256 10.04 3.64 -4.00
N GLU A 257 11.15 4.08 -3.40
CA GLU A 257 12.49 3.96 -3.96
C GLU A 257 13.15 2.61 -3.69
N GLN A 258 12.85 1.96 -2.57
CA GLN A 258 13.54 0.74 -2.14
C GLN A 258 12.78 -0.55 -2.42
N PHE A 259 11.45 -0.50 -2.61
CA PHE A 259 10.67 -1.68 -2.98
C PHE A 259 10.93 -2.07 -4.42
N LYS A 260 11.45 -3.28 -4.63
CA LYS A 260 11.73 -3.82 -5.95
C LYS A 260 11.04 -5.17 -6.12
N TYR A 261 10.55 -5.41 -7.32
CA TYR A 261 10.15 -6.74 -7.77
C TYR A 261 11.08 -7.14 -8.92
N GLN A 262 11.77 -8.27 -8.78
CA GLN A 262 12.76 -8.74 -9.76
C GLN A 262 13.78 -7.64 -10.15
N GLY A 263 14.29 -6.92 -9.14
CA GLY A 263 15.23 -5.81 -9.33
C GLY A 263 14.63 -4.50 -9.87
N PHE A 264 13.34 -4.46 -10.25
CA PHE A 264 12.69 -3.27 -10.79
C PHE A 264 11.89 -2.49 -9.74
N ALA A 265 12.26 -1.23 -9.51
CA ALA A 265 11.61 -0.31 -8.57
C ALA A 265 10.47 0.47 -9.25
N ARG A 266 9.33 -0.18 -9.50
CA ARG A 266 8.20 0.42 -10.26
C ARG A 266 7.75 1.79 -9.74
N PHE A 267 7.82 2.02 -8.43
CA PHE A 267 7.32 3.24 -7.79
C PHE A 267 8.36 4.34 -7.61
N SER A 268 9.62 4.09 -8.00
CA SER A 268 10.70 5.07 -7.92
C SER A 268 10.42 6.28 -8.81
N LYS A 269 10.79 7.47 -8.33
CA LYS A 269 10.75 8.73 -9.10
C LYS A 269 11.68 8.70 -10.32
N SER A 270 12.62 7.75 -10.38
CA SER A 270 13.48 7.54 -11.55
C SER A 270 12.76 6.87 -12.73
N VAL A 271 11.58 6.27 -12.50
CA VAL A 271 10.81 5.62 -13.57
C VAL A 271 10.01 6.66 -14.35
N ALA A 272 10.26 6.73 -15.66
CA ALA A 272 9.58 7.67 -16.55
C ALA A 272 8.07 7.35 -16.66
N VAL A 273 7.24 8.22 -16.06
CA VAL A 273 5.77 8.08 -16.06
C VAL A 273 5.19 8.07 -17.46
N GLU A 274 5.72 8.87 -18.39
CA GLU A 274 5.28 8.86 -19.78
C GLU A 274 5.54 7.51 -20.47
N SER A 275 6.67 6.86 -20.16
CA SER A 275 7.01 5.55 -20.73
C SER A 275 6.09 4.46 -20.21
N ILE A 276 5.70 4.53 -18.93
CA ILE A 276 4.64 3.67 -18.38
C ILE A 276 3.32 3.91 -19.12
N GLY A 277 2.95 5.16 -19.35
CA GLY A 277 1.74 5.52 -20.10
C GLY A 277 1.74 4.92 -21.50
N LYS A 278 2.85 5.05 -22.23
CA LYS A 278 3.03 4.44 -23.56
C LYS A 278 2.90 2.92 -23.52
N LEU A 279 3.53 2.26 -22.55
CA LEU A 279 3.40 0.81 -22.36
C LEU A 279 1.95 0.41 -22.07
N SER A 280 1.26 1.13 -21.19
CA SER A 280 -0.15 0.86 -20.87
C SER A 280 -1.06 1.04 -22.08
N ILE A 281 -0.82 2.03 -22.94
CA ILE A 281 -1.57 2.25 -24.17
C ILE A 281 -1.34 1.08 -25.13
N ALA A 282 -0.09 0.67 -25.35
CA ALA A 282 0.23 -0.45 -26.23
C ALA A 282 -0.45 -1.77 -25.78
N MET A 283 -0.62 -1.95 -24.47
CA MET A 283 -1.25 -3.16 -23.90
C MET A 283 -2.78 -3.15 -23.89
N ARG A 284 -3.42 -2.03 -24.26
CA ARG A 284 -4.89 -1.86 -24.19
C ARG A 284 -5.52 -1.32 -25.47
N SER A 285 -4.73 -0.84 -26.43
CA SER A 285 -5.25 -0.21 -27.64
C SER A 285 -6.09 -1.22 -28.43
N PRO A 286 -7.34 -0.88 -28.83
CA PRO A 286 -8.21 -1.80 -29.58
C PRO A 286 -7.55 -2.37 -30.84
N ASN A 287 -6.66 -1.60 -31.49
CA ASN A 287 -5.94 -2.04 -32.69
C ASN A 287 -4.90 -3.14 -32.42
N THR A 288 -4.41 -3.24 -31.18
CA THR A 288 -3.37 -4.22 -30.78
C THR A 288 -3.94 -5.38 -29.99
N VAL A 289 -5.10 -5.22 -29.36
CA VAL A 289 -5.77 -6.28 -28.58
C VAL A 289 -7.08 -6.75 -29.23
N ASP A 290 -7.19 -6.63 -30.55
CA ASP A 290 -8.40 -7.08 -31.25
C ASP A 290 -8.59 -8.59 -31.10
N LEU A 291 -9.82 -8.96 -30.77
CA LEU A 291 -10.22 -10.32 -30.45
C LEU A 291 -11.23 -10.82 -31.47
N CYS A 292 -11.07 -12.07 -31.89
CA CYS A 292 -12.14 -12.77 -32.60
C CYS A 292 -13.37 -12.93 -31.68
N SER A 293 -14.53 -13.25 -32.27
CA SER A 293 -15.77 -13.39 -31.49
C SER A 293 -15.65 -14.38 -30.32
N MET A 294 -14.93 -15.49 -30.52
CA MET A 294 -14.66 -16.47 -29.47
C MET A 294 -13.79 -15.89 -28.35
N GLY A 295 -12.73 -15.14 -28.70
CA GLY A 295 -11.88 -14.47 -27.71
C GLY A 295 -12.63 -13.41 -26.91
N LYS A 296 -13.56 -12.67 -27.54
CA LYS A 296 -14.44 -11.72 -26.83
C LYS A 296 -15.34 -12.43 -25.82
N GLN A 297 -15.88 -13.59 -26.19
CA GLN A 297 -16.69 -14.40 -25.28
C GLN A 297 -15.88 -14.88 -24.07
N GLU A 298 -14.66 -15.40 -24.28
CA GLU A 298 -13.76 -15.84 -23.21
C GLU A 298 -13.35 -14.69 -22.28
N ALA A 299 -13.04 -13.51 -22.83
CA ALA A 299 -12.70 -12.32 -22.04
C ALA A 299 -13.89 -11.82 -21.21
N ASN A 300 -15.09 -11.81 -21.79
CA ASN A 300 -16.30 -11.43 -21.06
C ASN A 300 -16.64 -12.42 -19.96
N GLN A 301 -16.45 -13.72 -20.21
CA GLN A 301 -16.65 -14.76 -19.21
C GLN A 301 -15.65 -14.62 -18.07
N LEU A 302 -14.36 -14.38 -18.36
CA LEU A 302 -13.35 -14.13 -17.34
C LEU A 302 -13.72 -12.93 -16.45
N ASN A 303 -14.11 -11.80 -17.07
CA ASN A 303 -14.53 -10.61 -16.33
C ASN A 303 -15.75 -10.89 -15.45
N PHE A 304 -16.76 -11.61 -15.98
CA PHE A 304 -17.93 -12.01 -15.21
C PHE A 304 -17.55 -12.86 -13.99
N GLU A 305 -16.70 -13.88 -14.17
CA GLU A 305 -16.27 -14.78 -13.10
C GLU A 305 -15.50 -14.03 -12.00
N ILE A 306 -14.62 -13.09 -12.38
CA ILE A 306 -13.85 -12.28 -11.42
C ILE A 306 -14.75 -11.31 -10.67
N ASP A 307 -15.52 -10.48 -11.40
CA ASP A 307 -16.27 -9.39 -10.79
C ASP A 307 -17.44 -9.90 -9.93
N SER A 308 -18.16 -10.92 -10.39
CA SER A 308 -19.25 -11.51 -9.61
C SER A 308 -18.74 -12.20 -8.33
N GLY A 309 -17.55 -12.80 -8.36
CA GLY A 309 -16.92 -13.45 -7.20
C GLY A 309 -16.45 -12.47 -6.12
N ARG A 310 -16.18 -11.21 -6.47
CA ARG A 310 -15.69 -10.17 -5.54
C ARG A 310 -16.81 -9.45 -4.78
N ALA A 311 -18.06 -9.65 -5.18
CA ALA A 311 -19.19 -8.99 -4.55
C ALA A 311 -19.32 -9.43 -3.07
N PRO A 312 -19.24 -8.50 -2.10
CA PRO A 312 -19.17 -8.83 -0.68
C PRO A 312 -20.51 -9.30 -0.11
N GLN A 313 -20.60 -10.55 0.36
CA GLN A 313 -21.88 -11.13 0.79
C GLN A 313 -22.50 -10.45 2.02
N GLY A 314 -23.84 -10.42 2.09
CA GLY A 314 -24.58 -9.94 3.26
C GLY A 314 -24.69 -8.43 3.42
N CYS A 315 -24.25 -7.63 2.44
CA CYS A 315 -24.28 -6.16 2.52
C CYS A 315 -25.25 -5.49 1.51
N GLY A 316 -26.21 -6.23 0.95
CA GLY A 316 -27.17 -5.71 -0.05
C GLY A 316 -27.91 -4.44 0.40
N GLN A 317 -28.35 -4.36 1.66
CA GLN A 317 -28.99 -3.14 2.19
C GLN A 317 -28.04 -1.93 2.20
N ALA A 318 -26.78 -2.13 2.56
CA ALA A 318 -25.79 -1.06 2.59
C ALA A 318 -25.47 -0.58 1.16
N ILE A 319 -25.33 -1.51 0.21
CA ILE A 319 -25.12 -1.20 -1.20
C ILE A 319 -26.34 -0.48 -1.80
N GLY A 320 -27.56 -0.98 -1.56
CA GLY A 320 -28.78 -0.34 -2.03
C GLY A 320 -28.96 1.08 -1.48
N GLY A 321 -28.68 1.27 -0.18
CA GLY A 321 -28.69 2.61 0.43
C GLY A 321 -27.63 3.54 -0.17
N PHE A 322 -26.44 3.01 -0.47
CA PHE A 322 -25.38 3.76 -1.16
C PHE A 322 -25.79 4.18 -2.57
N LEU A 323 -26.39 3.29 -3.36
CA LEU A 323 -26.89 3.60 -4.70
C LEU A 323 -28.01 4.64 -4.65
N ALA A 324 -28.98 4.48 -3.75
CA ALA A 324 -30.09 5.40 -3.56
C ALA A 324 -29.63 6.81 -3.17
N ALA A 325 -28.62 6.92 -2.30
CA ALA A 325 -28.02 8.21 -1.92
C ALA A 325 -27.41 8.97 -3.10
N HIS A 326 -27.08 8.27 -4.18
CA HIS A 326 -26.55 8.83 -5.43
C HIS A 326 -27.58 8.86 -6.57
N GLY A 327 -28.85 8.54 -6.29
CA GLY A 327 -29.92 8.52 -7.29
C GLY A 327 -29.76 7.43 -8.36
N ILE A 328 -29.05 6.34 -8.05
CA ILE A 328 -28.85 5.20 -8.94
C ILE A 328 -29.86 4.11 -8.56
N GLU A 329 -30.81 3.81 -9.45
CA GLU A 329 -31.75 2.69 -9.24
C GLU A 329 -31.12 1.34 -9.58
N GLN A 330 -30.37 1.28 -10.68
CA GLN A 330 -29.69 0.06 -11.13
C GLN A 330 -28.35 0.41 -11.80
N PRO A 331 -27.21 -0.12 -11.32
CA PRO A 331 -25.93 0.09 -11.99
C PRO A 331 -25.84 -0.70 -13.30
N GLU A 332 -25.03 -0.24 -14.26
CA GLU A 332 -24.89 -0.87 -15.59
C GLU A 332 -24.45 -2.34 -15.52
N ASN A 333 -23.66 -2.68 -14.51
CA ASN A 333 -23.16 -4.03 -14.25
C ASN A 333 -24.02 -4.80 -13.24
N ALA A 334 -25.27 -4.40 -12.99
CA ALA A 334 -26.21 -5.09 -12.11
C ALA A 334 -26.35 -6.59 -12.40
N HIS A 335 -26.21 -6.98 -13.67
CA HIS A 335 -26.26 -8.37 -14.11
C HIS A 335 -25.15 -9.26 -13.51
N LEU A 336 -24.08 -8.68 -12.98
CA LEU A 336 -23.01 -9.37 -12.25
C LEU A 336 -23.40 -9.68 -10.80
N TYR A 337 -24.42 -9.01 -10.27
CA TYR A 337 -24.78 -8.99 -8.86
C TYR A 337 -26.26 -9.35 -8.63
N PRO A 338 -26.73 -10.52 -9.12
CA PRO A 338 -28.16 -10.88 -9.10
C PRO A 338 -28.77 -10.98 -7.69
N ASN A 339 -27.94 -11.03 -6.64
CA ASN A 339 -28.36 -11.16 -5.25
C ASN A 339 -28.25 -9.85 -4.43
N TYR A 340 -27.86 -8.72 -5.05
CA TYR A 340 -27.63 -7.44 -4.37
C TYR A 340 -28.63 -6.34 -4.68
N LEU A 341 -29.48 -6.55 -5.69
CA LEU A 341 -30.43 -5.58 -6.22
C LEU A 341 -31.85 -6.11 -6.11
#